data_AF-A0A6P7HF19-F1
#
_entry.id   AF-A0A6P7HF19-F1
#
_cell.length_a   1.000
_cell.length_b   1.000
_cell.length_c   1.000
_cell.angle_alpha   90.00
_cell.angle_beta   90.00
_cell.angle_gamma   90.00
#
_symmetry.space_group_name_H-M   'P 1'
#
loop_
_entity.id
_entity.type
_entity.pdbx_description
1 polymer ?
#
loop_
_entity_poly.entity_id
_entity_poly.type
_entity_poly.pdbx_seq_one_letter_code
_entity_poly.pdbx_strand_id
1 'polypeptide(L)'
;MEHMAFKGTSKRTQSQLEIEIEDLGAQLNAYTSREQTVYYSKCLAKDVPKAIEILADIIQNAKLGEAEIERERGVILREMQEVESNLQEVVFDHLHAIAYQGTPLANTILGNCFVAIYLIYQIFSFLVLSLLSNVSHH
;
A
#
# COMPACT_ATOMS: atom_id res chain seq x y z
N MET A 1 0.33 -1.42 -3.62
CA MET A 1 0.78 -0.12 -3.06
C MET A 1 1.61 -0.28 -1.78
N GLU A 2 1.41 -1.36 -1.02
CA GLU A 2 2.09 -1.65 0.25
C GLU A 2 3.62 -1.71 0.12
N HIS A 3 4.10 -2.33 -0.93
CA HIS A 3 5.53 -2.55 -1.18
C HIS A 3 6.29 -1.28 -1.58
N MET A 4 5.57 -0.26 -2.08
CA MET A 4 6.13 1.03 -2.49
C MET A 4 6.35 1.97 -1.30
N ALA A 5 5.58 1.80 -0.23
CA ALA A 5 5.66 2.66 0.95
C ALA A 5 7.00 2.54 1.67
N PHE A 6 7.71 1.42 1.52
CA PHE A 6 8.98 1.16 2.21
C PHE A 6 10.22 1.48 1.38
N LYS A 7 10.07 1.99 0.14
CA LYS A 7 11.21 2.27 -0.77
C LYS A 7 11.94 3.59 -0.48
N GLY A 8 11.52 4.30 0.57
CA GLY A 8 12.16 5.54 1.04
C GLY A 8 11.27 6.77 0.90
N THR A 9 11.65 7.82 1.60
CA THR A 9 10.97 9.11 1.65
C THR A 9 11.89 10.22 1.15
N SER A 10 11.36 11.43 1.02
CA SER A 10 12.19 12.62 0.75
C SER A 10 13.26 12.88 1.82
N LYS A 11 13.07 12.37 3.04
CA LYS A 11 13.98 12.56 4.18
C LYS A 11 14.89 11.38 4.44
N ARG A 12 14.47 10.15 4.10
CA ARG A 12 15.14 8.91 4.47
C ARG A 12 15.27 8.00 3.26
N THR A 13 16.44 7.40 3.06
CA THR A 13 16.58 6.33 2.07
C THR A 13 15.93 5.04 2.59
N GLN A 14 15.63 4.10 1.69
CA GLN A 14 15.10 2.78 2.07
C GLN A 14 15.93 2.12 3.18
N SER A 15 17.26 2.05 3.00
CA SER A 15 18.15 1.41 3.96
C SER A 15 18.18 2.11 5.32
N GLN A 16 18.08 3.45 5.34
CA GLN A 16 17.98 4.19 6.61
C GLN A 16 16.68 3.87 7.33
N LEU A 17 15.58 3.77 6.58
CA LEU A 17 14.27 3.42 7.12
C LEU A 17 14.28 2.01 7.73
N GLU A 18 14.84 1.04 7.01
CA GLU A 18 14.99 -0.36 7.46
C GLU A 18 15.81 -0.44 8.76
N ILE A 19 16.97 0.23 8.81
CA ILE A 19 17.82 0.28 10.01
C ILE A 19 17.10 0.95 11.18
N GLU A 20 16.44 2.10 10.95
CA GLU A 20 15.73 2.83 12.01
C GLU A 20 14.58 1.99 12.59
N ILE A 21 13.89 1.19 11.78
CA ILE A 21 12.84 0.27 12.23
C ILE A 21 13.43 -0.91 13.01
N GLU A 22 14.52 -1.51 12.52
CA GLU A 22 15.21 -2.62 13.19
C GLU A 22 15.79 -2.19 14.55
N ASP A 23 16.39 -1.00 14.63
CA ASP A 23 16.96 -0.45 15.87
C ASP A 23 15.88 -0.22 16.94
N LEU A 24 14.65 0.11 16.52
CA LEU A 24 13.49 0.23 17.42
C LEU A 24 12.89 -1.13 17.80
N GLY A 25 13.35 -2.23 17.19
CA GLY A 25 12.72 -3.54 17.27
C GLY A 25 11.27 -3.52 16.76
N ALA A 26 10.96 -2.57 15.88
CA ALA A 26 9.62 -2.38 15.35
C ALA A 26 9.41 -3.21 14.08
N GLN A 27 8.15 -3.47 13.75
CA GLN A 27 7.75 -4.10 12.50
C GLN A 27 6.76 -3.19 11.80
N LEU A 28 7.09 -2.76 10.58
CA LEU A 28 6.15 -2.09 9.70
C LEU A 28 5.55 -3.08 8.72
N ASN A 29 4.25 -2.95 8.50
CA ASN A 29 3.51 -3.73 7.52
C ASN A 29 2.40 -2.88 6.93
N ALA A 30 1.91 -3.30 5.77
CA ALA A 30 0.74 -2.74 5.17
C ALA A 30 -0.07 -3.84 4.48
N TYR A 31 -1.38 -3.64 4.36
CA TYR A 31 -2.24 -4.48 3.54
C TYR A 31 -3.38 -3.66 2.91
N THR A 32 -3.85 -4.08 1.75
CA THR A 32 -4.93 -3.45 1.00
C THR A 32 -6.06 -4.45 0.80
N SER A 33 -7.26 -4.01 1.10
CA SER A 33 -8.51 -4.68 0.80
C SER A 33 -9.32 -3.84 -0.19
N ARG A 34 -10.51 -4.31 -0.58
CA ARG A 34 -11.41 -3.65 -1.55
C ARG A 34 -11.77 -2.22 -1.14
N GLU A 35 -11.87 -1.97 0.17
CA GLU A 35 -12.39 -0.70 0.70
C GLU A 35 -11.41 0.03 1.62
N GLN A 36 -10.27 -0.57 1.96
CA GLN A 36 -9.33 0.00 2.92
C GLN A 36 -7.89 -0.40 2.61
N THR A 37 -6.98 0.56 2.77
CA THR A 37 -5.55 0.29 2.85
C THR A 37 -5.08 0.65 4.24
N VAL A 38 -4.43 -0.30 4.91
CA VAL A 38 -3.97 -0.16 6.29
C VAL A 38 -2.46 -0.19 6.30
N TYR A 39 -1.86 0.84 6.90
CA TYR A 39 -0.44 0.91 7.24
C TYR A 39 -0.32 0.84 8.75
N TYR A 40 0.46 -0.09 9.29
CA TYR A 40 0.60 -0.23 10.74
C TYR A 40 2.04 -0.54 11.16
N SER A 41 2.34 -0.18 12.40
CA SER A 41 3.60 -0.49 13.08
C SER A 41 3.33 -1.24 14.36
N LYS A 42 4.09 -2.31 14.61
CA LYS A 42 4.19 -2.94 15.93
C LYS A 42 5.52 -2.50 16.53
N CYS A 43 5.49 -1.85 17.69
CA CYS A 43 6.68 -1.38 18.38
C CYS A 43 6.49 -1.47 19.90
N LEU A 44 7.57 -1.26 20.65
CA LEU A 44 7.52 -1.14 22.10
C LEU A 44 6.80 0.16 22.50
N ALA A 45 6.10 0.15 23.64
CA ALA A 45 5.29 1.29 24.09
C ALA A 45 6.08 2.62 24.19
N LYS A 46 7.36 2.54 24.56
CA LYS A 46 8.26 3.69 24.67
C LYS A 46 8.60 4.33 23.31
N ASP A 47 8.47 3.57 22.22
CA ASP A 47 8.91 3.95 20.87
C ASP A 47 7.72 4.35 19.97
N VAL A 48 6.49 4.33 20.51
CA VAL A 48 5.26 4.74 19.80
C VAL A 48 5.37 6.12 19.14
N PRO A 49 5.90 7.18 19.81
CA PRO A 49 6.02 8.49 19.17
C PRO A 49 6.90 8.44 17.91
N LYS A 50 7.95 7.63 17.93
CA LYS A 50 8.89 7.47 16.81
C LYS A 50 8.27 6.66 15.67
N ALA A 51 7.56 5.58 15.99
CA ALA A 51 6.84 4.78 15.01
C ALA A 51 5.76 5.60 14.27
N ILE A 52 5.05 6.49 14.96
CA ILE A 52 4.07 7.40 14.35
C ILE A 52 4.77 8.40 13.41
N GLU A 53 5.90 8.97 13.82
CA GLU A 53 6.69 9.88 12.98
C GLU A 53 7.11 9.21 11.67
N ILE A 54 7.61 7.96 11.76
CA ILE A 54 8.04 7.18 10.60
C ILE A 54 6.85 6.85 9.69
N LEU A 55 5.74 6.38 10.24
CA LEU A 55 4.51 6.09 9.47
C LEU A 55 3.98 7.34 8.75
N ALA A 56 3.97 8.49 9.43
CA ALA A 56 3.53 9.75 8.82
C ALA A 56 4.44 10.19 7.68
N ASP A 57 5.76 10.03 7.84
CA ASP A 57 6.73 10.37 6.79
C ASP A 57 6.60 9.46 5.57
N ILE A 58 6.40 8.16 5.78
CA ILE A 58 6.15 7.18 4.73
C ILE A 58 4.89 7.55 3.94
N ILE A 59 3.79 7.86 4.63
CA ILE A 59 2.51 8.12 3.99
C ILE A 59 2.52 9.45 3.22
N GLN A 60 3.17 10.49 3.74
CA GLN A 60 3.13 11.84 3.17
C GLN A 60 4.26 12.12 2.17
N ASN A 61 5.44 11.52 2.38
CA ASN A 61 6.66 11.89 1.67
C ASN A 61 7.32 10.72 0.93
N ALA A 62 6.60 9.62 0.65
CA ALA A 62 7.18 8.51 -0.13
C ALA A 62 7.68 9.01 -1.48
N LYS A 63 8.90 8.61 -1.83
CA LYS A 63 9.51 8.97 -3.10
C LYS A 63 9.39 7.79 -4.05
N LEU A 64 8.58 7.96 -5.10
CA LEU A 64 8.38 6.95 -6.13
C LEU A 64 9.23 7.31 -7.35
N GLY A 65 10.40 6.68 -7.47
CA GLY A 65 11.20 6.76 -8.68
C GLY A 65 10.72 5.77 -9.75
N GLU A 66 10.98 6.09 -11.03
CA GLU A 66 10.59 5.21 -12.14
C GLU A 66 11.19 3.80 -12.04
N ALA A 67 12.43 3.70 -11.55
CA ALA A 67 13.11 2.42 -11.39
C ALA A 67 12.47 1.55 -10.29
N GLU A 68 12.03 2.16 -9.20
CA GLU A 68 11.33 1.49 -8.11
C GLU A 68 9.94 1.02 -8.56
N ILE A 69 9.24 1.84 -9.35
CA ILE A 69 7.93 1.49 -9.94
C ILE A 69 8.07 0.27 -10.87
N GLU A 70 9.07 0.26 -11.73
CA GLU A 70 9.27 -0.86 -12.66
C GLU A 70 9.62 -2.16 -11.92
N ARG A 71 10.47 -2.07 -10.89
CA ARG A 71 10.79 -3.22 -10.04
C ARG A 71 9.55 -3.75 -9.34
N GLU A 72 8.71 -2.84 -8.83
CA GLU A 72 7.47 -3.21 -8.13
C GLU A 72 6.45 -3.85 -9.07
N ARG A 73 6.33 -3.36 -10.31
CA ARG A 73 5.49 -3.98 -11.34
C ARG A 73 5.80 -5.47 -11.48
N GLY A 74 7.09 -5.83 -11.49
CA GLY A 74 7.51 -7.23 -11.57
C GLY A 74 7.13 -8.07 -10.34
N VAL A 75 7.03 -7.48 -9.15
CA VAL A 75 6.56 -8.16 -7.93
C VAL A 75 5.05 -8.38 -8.01
N ILE A 76 4.29 -7.33 -8.32
CA ILE A 76 2.83 -7.39 -8.46
C ILE A 76 2.42 -8.45 -9.49
N LEU A 77 3.11 -8.52 -10.63
CA LEU A 77 2.83 -9.54 -11.65
C LEU A 77 3.03 -10.97 -11.15
N ARG A 78 3.99 -11.21 -10.25
CA ARG A 78 4.17 -12.54 -9.63
C ARG A 78 3.08 -12.84 -8.61
N GLU A 79 2.73 -11.87 -7.76
CA GLU A 79 1.64 -12.03 -6.79
C GLU A 79 0.32 -12.31 -7.49
N MET A 80 0.05 -11.68 -8.64
CA MET A 80 -1.11 -12.00 -9.47
C MET A 80 -1.12 -13.46 -9.91
N GLN A 81 0.02 -14.00 -10.36
CA GLN A 81 0.12 -15.42 -10.73
C GLN A 81 -0.11 -16.35 -9.54
N GLU A 82 0.38 -15.97 -8.36
CA GLU A 82 0.14 -16.73 -7.13
C GLU A 82 -1.34 -16.70 -6.73
N VAL A 83 -2.01 -15.55 -6.85
CA VAL A 83 -3.45 -15.43 -6.58
C VAL A 83 -4.29 -16.23 -7.57
N GLU A 84 -3.94 -16.23 -8.87
CA GLU A 84 -4.60 -17.08 -9.87
C GLU A 84 -4.45 -18.58 -9.56
N SER A 85 -3.36 -18.98 -8.89
CA SER A 85 -3.17 -20.36 -8.45
C SER A 85 -4.02 -20.74 -7.21
N ASN A 86 -4.56 -19.73 -6.49
CA ASN A 86 -5.43 -19.93 -5.34
C ASN A 86 -6.92 -19.92 -5.78
N LEU A 87 -7.44 -21.12 -6.04
CA LEU A 87 -8.83 -21.33 -6.47
C LEU A 87 -9.89 -20.70 -5.55
N GLN A 88 -9.63 -20.58 -4.24
CA GLN A 88 -10.58 -19.99 -3.31
C GLN A 88 -10.75 -18.48 -3.54
N GLU A 89 -9.64 -17.76 -3.71
CA GLU A 89 -9.65 -16.32 -4.02
C GLU A 89 -10.35 -16.05 -5.37
N VAL A 90 -10.02 -16.85 -6.39
CA VAL A 90 -10.63 -16.75 -7.73
C VAL A 90 -12.15 -16.92 -7.68
N VAL A 91 -12.66 -17.89 -6.91
CA VAL A 91 -14.10 -18.09 -6.74
C VAL A 91 -14.77 -16.88 -6.08
N PHE A 92 -14.16 -16.32 -5.03
CA PHE A 92 -14.71 -15.14 -4.35
C PHE A 92 -14.68 -13.88 -5.22
N ASP A 93 -13.66 -13.74 -6.06
CA ASP A 93 -13.56 -12.64 -7.03
C ASP A 93 -14.65 -12.74 -8.10
N HIS A 94 -14.89 -13.93 -8.66
CA HIS A 94 -15.99 -14.14 -9.60
C HIS A 94 -17.36 -13.93 -8.95
N LEU A 95 -17.55 -14.39 -7.72
CA LEU A 95 -18.78 -14.16 -6.96
C LEU A 95 -19.07 -12.66 -6.81
N HIS A 96 -18.06 -11.88 -6.40
CA HIS A 96 -18.21 -10.43 -6.28
C HIS A 96 -18.49 -9.76 -7.63
N ALA A 97 -17.76 -10.15 -8.68
CA ALA A 97 -17.94 -9.59 -10.01
C ALA A 97 -19.36 -9.80 -10.55
N ILE A 98 -19.98 -10.95 -10.26
CA ILE A 98 -21.36 -11.26 -10.67
C ILE A 98 -22.39 -10.60 -9.74
N ALA A 99 -22.15 -10.62 -8.42
CA ALA A 99 -23.09 -10.08 -7.43
C ALA A 99 -23.24 -8.56 -7.51
N TYR A 100 -22.16 -7.84 -7.87
CA TYR A 100 -22.09 -6.38 -7.82
C TYR A 100 -21.96 -5.71 -9.19
N GLN A 101 -22.39 -6.39 -10.27
CA GLN A 101 -22.28 -5.89 -11.65
C GLN A 101 -22.72 -4.44 -11.80
N GLY A 102 -21.92 -3.63 -12.51
CA GLY A 102 -22.19 -2.22 -12.73
C GLY A 102 -21.85 -1.29 -11.57
N THR A 103 -21.32 -1.82 -10.46
CA THR A 103 -20.83 -1.02 -9.32
C THR A 103 -19.31 -1.15 -9.18
N PRO A 104 -18.62 -0.17 -8.54
CA PRO A 104 -17.18 -0.25 -8.29
C PRO A 104 -16.73 -1.48 -7.49
N LEU A 105 -17.65 -2.11 -6.74
CA LEU A 105 -17.38 -3.27 -5.89
C LEU A 105 -17.22 -4.58 -6.69
N ALA A 106 -17.64 -4.59 -7.96
CA ALA A 106 -17.42 -5.71 -8.88
C ALA A 106 -15.95 -5.84 -9.31
N ASN A 107 -15.13 -4.80 -9.14
CA ASN A 107 -13.72 -4.84 -9.51
C ASN A 107 -12.94 -5.71 -8.52
N THR A 108 -11.95 -6.48 -8.98
CA THR A 108 -11.07 -7.26 -8.11
C THR A 108 -10.11 -6.36 -7.32
N ILE A 109 -9.56 -6.86 -6.20
CA ILE A 109 -8.61 -6.11 -5.36
C ILE A 109 -7.35 -5.73 -6.16
N LEU A 110 -6.92 -6.63 -7.04
CA LEU A 110 -5.77 -6.43 -7.92
C LEU A 110 -6.12 -5.64 -9.20
N GLY A 111 -7.40 -5.51 -9.54
CA GLY A 111 -7.87 -4.94 -10.81
C GLY A 111 -7.54 -5.81 -12.03
N ASN A 112 -7.96 -5.35 -13.22
CA ASN A 112 -7.50 -5.95 -14.48
C ASN A 112 -6.01 -5.60 -14.69
N CYS A 113 -5.23 -6.52 -15.24
CA CYS A 113 -3.76 -6.48 -15.42
C CYS A 113 -3.15 -5.12 -15.88
N PHE A 114 -3.91 -4.30 -16.60
CA PHE A 114 -3.49 -2.96 -17.06
C PHE A 114 -3.72 -1.81 -16.04
N VAL A 115 -4.67 -1.94 -15.12
CA VAL A 115 -5.17 -0.86 -14.26
C VAL A 115 -4.40 -0.78 -12.94
N ALA A 116 -3.87 -1.91 -12.45
CA ALA A 116 -3.11 -1.99 -11.20
C ALA A 116 -1.94 -0.98 -11.15
N ILE A 117 -1.27 -0.76 -12.29
CA ILE A 117 -0.11 0.13 -12.41
C ILE A 117 -0.54 1.61 -12.37
N TYR A 118 -1.65 1.97 -13.02
CA TYR A 118 -2.20 3.34 -13.01
C TYR A 118 -2.81 3.71 -11.65
N LEU A 119 -3.41 2.74 -10.96
CA LEU A 119 -3.94 2.92 -9.61
C LEU A 119 -2.85 3.30 -8.60
N ILE A 120 -1.60 2.90 -8.77
CA ILE A 120 -0.53 3.27 -7.83
C ILE A 120 -0.27 4.79 -7.83
N TYR A 121 -0.27 5.43 -9.00
CA TYR A 121 -0.16 6.89 -9.11
C TYR A 121 -1.40 7.60 -8.55
N GLN A 122 -2.59 7.06 -8.84
CA GLN A 122 -3.85 7.70 -8.49
C GLN A 122 -4.21 7.53 -7.01
N ILE A 123 -3.91 6.38 -6.40
CA ILE A 123 -4.13 6.13 -4.97
C ILE A 123 -3.13 6.93 -4.13
N PHE A 124 -1.85 7.05 -4.52
CA PHE A 124 -0.92 7.89 -3.75
C PHE A 124 -1.33 9.36 -3.76
N SER A 125 -1.76 9.88 -4.93
CA SER A 125 -2.34 11.22 -5.06
C SER A 125 -3.64 11.38 -4.26
N PHE A 126 -4.52 10.38 -4.28
CA PHE A 126 -5.82 10.40 -3.58
C PHE A 126 -5.70 10.23 -2.06
N LEU A 127 -4.76 9.42 -1.57
CA LEU A 127 -4.47 9.21 -0.16
C LEU A 127 -3.93 10.49 0.48
N VAL A 128 -3.01 11.18 -0.21
CA VAL A 128 -2.51 12.50 0.21
C VAL A 128 -3.66 13.53 0.21
N LEU A 129 -4.52 13.55 -0.83
CA LEU A 129 -5.67 14.46 -0.86
C LEU A 129 -6.71 14.19 0.25
N SER A 130 -7.00 12.92 0.54
CA SER A 130 -7.98 12.49 1.55
C SER A 130 -7.51 12.73 2.98
N LEU A 131 -6.21 12.56 3.25
CA LEU A 131 -5.62 12.89 4.54
C LEU A 131 -5.55 14.41 4.76
N LEU A 132 -5.27 15.19 3.71
CA LEU A 132 -5.24 16.67 3.81
C LEU A 132 -6.63 17.30 3.91
N SER A 133 -7.66 16.71 3.29
CA SER A 133 -9.04 17.20 3.38
C SER A 133 -9.67 16.97 4.76
N ASN A 134 -9.26 15.92 5.48
CA ASN A 134 -9.71 15.68 6.86
C ASN A 134 -9.00 16.55 7.91
N VAL A 135 -7.84 17.14 7.60
CA VAL A 135 -7.12 18.06 8.51
C VAL A 135 -7.57 19.52 8.35
N SER A 136 -8.24 19.86 7.25
CA SER A 136 -8.73 21.22 6.97
C SER A 136 -10.15 21.50 7.48
N HIS A 137 -10.80 20.51 8.10
CA HIS A 137 -12.06 20.65 8.83
C HIS A 137 -11.86 20.47 10.35
N HIS A 138 -10.96 21.25 10.94
CA HIS A 138 -11.02 21.58 12.37
C HIS A 138 -10.45 22.96 12.66
#